data_AF-A0A382V7W4-F1
#
_entry.id   AF-A0A382V7W4-F1
#
_cell.length_a   1.000
_cell.length_b   1.000
_cell.length_c   1.000
_cell.angle_alpha   90.00
_cell.angle_beta   90.00
_cell.angle_gamma   90.00
#
_symmetry.space_group_name_H-M   'P 1'
#
loop_
_entity.id
_entity.type
_entity.pdbx_description
1 polymer ?
#
loop_
_entity_poly.entity_id
_entity_poly.type
_entity_poly.pdbx_seq_one_letter_code
_entity_poly.pdbx_strand_id
1 'polypeptide(L)'
;MGLKIPILGICYGHQILSKKLGGKVKASRKREFGRVFLKNISKSPITKNFFTAKKIPVWMSHQDIVNVIPKGFKRVASSTN
;
A
#
# COMPACT_ATOMS: atom_id res chain seq x y z
N MET A 1 -11.20 17.78 0.36
CA MET A 1 -10.60 17.17 -0.85
C MET A 1 -11.53 17.50 -2.01
N GLY A 2 -11.24 18.54 -2.79
CA GLY A 2 -12.18 19.12 -3.76
C GLY A 2 -11.68 19.16 -5.21
N LEU A 3 -10.52 18.56 -5.49
CA LEU A 3 -9.99 18.50 -6.85
C LEU A 3 -10.34 17.13 -7.45
N LYS A 4 -11.02 17.11 -8.60
CA LYS A 4 -11.31 15.91 -9.39
C LYS A 4 -10.07 15.41 -10.15
N ILE A 5 -8.94 15.31 -9.46
CA ILE A 5 -7.67 14.85 -10.02
C ILE A 5 -7.21 13.56 -9.31
N PRO A 6 -6.57 12.63 -10.02
CA PRO A 6 -6.00 11.43 -9.41
C PRO A 6 -4.91 11.80 -8.39
N ILE A 7 -4.89 11.11 -7.24
CA ILE A 7 -3.87 11.29 -6.20
C ILE A 7 -3.19 9.94 -5.95
N LEU A 8 -1.86 9.94 -5.98
CA LEU A 8 -1.03 8.79 -5.62
C LEU A 8 -0.21 9.12 -4.37
N GLY A 9 -0.42 8.38 -3.28
CA GLY A 9 0.45 8.43 -2.10
C GLY A 9 1.41 7.25 -2.11
N ILE A 10 2.69 7.51 -1.88
CA ILE A 10 3.74 6.48 -1.80
C ILE A 10 4.32 6.51 -0.39
N CYS A 11 4.54 5.33 0.21
CA CYS A 11 5.16 5.19 1.54
C CYS A 11 4.42 6.03 2.60
N TYR A 12 5.06 7.06 3.17
CA TYR A 12 4.45 7.95 4.14
C TYR A 12 3.24 8.72 3.56
N GLY A 13 3.28 9.10 2.28
CA GLY A 13 2.14 9.73 1.61
C GLY A 13 0.90 8.82 1.57
N HIS A 14 1.09 7.51 1.40
CA HIS A 14 0.01 6.53 1.48
C HIS A 14 -0.61 6.49 2.89
N GLN A 15 0.23 6.55 3.93
CA GLN A 15 -0.21 6.56 5.33
C GLN A 15 -1.00 7.82 5.68
N ILE A 16 -0.53 8.99 5.24
CA ILE A 16 -1.26 10.26 5.42
C ILE A 16 -2.62 10.19 4.75
N LEU A 17 -2.69 9.72 3.49
CA LEU A 17 -3.95 9.60 2.76
C LEU A 17 -4.91 8.66 3.47
N SER A 18 -4.42 7.50 3.90
CA SER A 18 -5.21 6.54 4.66
C SER A 18 -5.79 7.17 5.93
N LYS A 19 -4.96 7.85 6.73
CA LYS A 19 -5.40 8.53 7.96
C LYS A 19 -6.44 9.63 7.68
N LYS A 20 -6.21 10.46 6.64
CA LYS A 20 -7.14 11.53 6.25
C LYS A 20 -8.51 11.00 5.76
N LEU A 21 -8.55 9.78 5.26
CA LEU A 21 -9.76 9.15 4.72
C LEU A 21 -10.44 8.19 5.72
N GLY A 22 -10.04 8.22 6.99
CA GLY A 22 -10.66 7.41 8.06
C GLY A 22 -10.07 6.01 8.22
N GLY A 23 -8.96 5.72 7.55
CA GLY A 23 -8.13 4.54 7.82
C GLY A 23 -7.33 4.69 9.12
N LYS A 24 -6.75 3.57 9.60
CA LYS A 24 -5.89 3.55 10.78
C LYS A 24 -4.51 3.04 10.43
N VAL A 25 -3.48 3.80 10.79
CA VAL A 25 -2.07 3.43 10.67
C VAL A 25 -1.59 2.96 12.04
N LYS A 26 -0.81 1.88 12.08
CA LYS A 26 -0.15 1.40 13.29
C LYS A 26 1.34 1.25 13.02
N ALA A 27 2.15 1.55 14.03
CA ALA A 27 3.57 1.19 14.00
C ALA A 27 3.71 -0.33 13.98
N SER A 28 4.41 -0.87 12.97
CA SER A 28 4.81 -2.27 12.98
C SER A 28 5.98 -2.44 13.94
N ARG A 29 5.96 -3.53 14.72
CA ARG A 29 7.11 -3.91 15.57
C ARG A 29 8.28 -4.48 14.75
N LYS A 30 8.02 -4.88 13.50
CA LYS A 30 9.06 -5.38 12.58
C LYS A 30 9.59 -4.25 11.71
N ARG A 31 10.89 -4.01 11.78
CA ARG A 31 11.58 -3.05 10.91
C ARG A 31 11.74 -3.67 9.53
N GLU A 32 10.89 -3.28 8.58
CA GLU A 32 11.03 -3.67 7.17
C GLU A 32 11.91 -2.68 6.42
N PHE A 33 13.21 -2.93 6.47
CA PHE A 33 14.15 -2.35 5.52
C PHE A 33 14.66 -3.48 4.66
N GLY A 34 14.23 -3.53 3.39
CA GLY A 34 14.76 -4.51 2.45
C GLY A 34 13.77 -5.03 1.42
N ARG A 35 14.18 -6.13 0.78
CA ARG A 35 13.50 -6.74 -0.34
C ARG A 35 12.35 -7.61 0.17
N VAL A 36 11.13 -7.27 -0.24
CA VAL A 36 9.91 -8.00 0.13
C VAL A 36 9.22 -8.50 -1.13
N PHE A 37 8.55 -9.64 -1.04
CA PHE A 37 7.77 -10.17 -2.15
C PHE A 37 6.30 -9.77 -2.04
N LEU A 38 5.79 -9.10 -3.06
CA LEU A 38 4.37 -8.80 -3.18
C LEU A 38 3.58 -9.96 -3.78
N LYS A 39 2.39 -10.17 -3.21
CA LYS A 39 1.32 -11.00 -3.76
C LYS A 39 0.26 -10.08 -4.36
N ASN A 40 -0.20 -10.43 -5.55
CA ASN A 40 -1.31 -9.77 -6.21
C ASN A 40 -2.64 -10.20 -5.54
N ILE A 41 -3.47 -9.24 -5.13
CA ILE A 41 -4.79 -9.52 -4.53
C ILE A 41 -5.92 -9.13 -5.48
N SER A 42 -5.83 -7.95 -6.11
CA SER A 42 -6.89 -7.47 -6.99
C SER A 42 -6.34 -6.62 -8.12
N LYS A 43 -7.01 -6.65 -9.28
CA LYS A 43 -6.65 -5.81 -10.44
C LYS A 43 -6.80 -4.32 -10.10
N SER A 44 -5.81 -3.53 -10.48
CA SER A 44 -5.82 -2.07 -10.39
C SER A 44 -5.14 -1.46 -11.62
N PRO A 45 -5.60 -0.31 -12.14
CA PRO A 45 -4.94 0.37 -13.25
C PRO A 45 -3.46 0.66 -12.98
N ILE A 46 -3.09 1.02 -11.75
CA ILE A 46 -1.71 1.35 -11.38
C ILE A 46 -0.77 0.14 -11.38
N THR A 47 -1.31 -1.07 -11.25
CA THR A 47 -0.54 -2.33 -11.25
C THR A 47 -0.76 -3.13 -12.53
N LYS A 48 -1.31 -2.51 -13.58
CA LYS A 48 -1.53 -3.17 -14.87
C LYS A 48 -0.18 -3.63 -15.43
N ASN A 49 -0.09 -4.91 -15.79
CA ASN A 49 1.13 -5.56 -16.30
C ASN A 49 2.33 -5.52 -15.33
N PHE A 50 2.12 -5.16 -14.06
CA PHE A 50 3.19 -5.19 -13.06
C PHE A 50 3.39 -6.62 -12.56
N PHE A 51 2.31 -7.30 -12.16
CA PHE A 51 2.29 -8.67 -11.64
C PHE A 51 2.48 -9.74 -12.72
N THR A 52 3.64 -9.75 -13.38
CA THR A 52 4.00 -10.73 -14.43
C THR A 52 4.56 -12.04 -13.85
N ALA A 53 5.06 -12.02 -12.61
CA ALA A 53 5.57 -13.18 -11.89
C ALA A 53 4.78 -13.46 -10.61
N LYS A 54 4.78 -14.72 -10.15
CA LYS A 54 4.09 -15.15 -8.91
C LYS A 54 4.53 -14.39 -7.65
N LYS A 55 5.77 -13.88 -7.63
CA LYS A 55 6.35 -13.10 -6.53
C LYS A 55 7.14 -11.94 -7.12
N ILE A 56 6.74 -10.71 -6.83
CA ILE A 56 7.45 -9.53 -7.31
C ILE A 56 8.29 -8.92 -6.20
N PRO A 57 9.61 -8.78 -6.40
CA PRO A 57 10.45 -8.10 -5.44
C PRO A 57 10.17 -6.60 -5.47
N VAL A 58 9.87 -6.03 -4.31
CA VAL A 58 9.81 -4.59 -4.10
C VAL A 58 10.70 -4.20 -2.93
N TRP A 59 11.12 -2.94 -2.92
CA TRP A 59 11.87 -2.37 -1.82
C TRP A 59 10.91 -1.68 -0.85
N MET A 60 10.86 -2.16 0.40
CA MET A 60 10.12 -1.51 1.48
C MET A 60 11.07 -0.70 2.34
N SER A 61 10.63 0.49 2.75
CA SER A 61 11.46 1.48 3.44
C SER A 61 10.80 2.10 4.67
N HIS A 62 9.69 1.53 5.16
CA HIS A 62 8.95 2.10 6.29
C HIS A 62 8.49 1.05 7.29
N GLN A 63 8.29 1.52 8.53
CA GLN A 63 7.86 0.69 9.67
C GLN A 63 6.35 0.71 9.89
N ASP A 64 5.62 1.73 9.44
CA ASP A 64 4.20 1.84 9.75
C ASP A 64 3.32 1.16 8.70
N ILE A 65 2.29 0.44 9.13
CA ILE A 65 1.38 -0.30 8.25
C ILE A 65 -0.02 0.31 8.36
N VAL A 66 -0.70 0.43 7.21
CA VAL A 66 -2.14 0.72 7.18
C VAL A 66 -2.90 -0.51 7.65
N ASN A 67 -3.30 -0.50 8.92
CA ASN A 67 -4.02 -1.59 9.58
C ASN A 67 -5.51 -1.62 9.20
N VAL A 68 -6.13 -0.45 9.06
CA VAL A 68 -7.53 -0.33 8.62
C VAL A 68 -7.55 0.45 7.32
N ILE A 69 -8.07 -0.18 6.27
CA ILE A 69 -8.25 0.43 4.95
C ILE A 69 -9.47 1.37 5.02
N PRO A 70 -9.37 2.59 4.46
CA PRO A 70 -10.50 3.51 4.38
C PRO A 70 -11.72 2.91 3.66
N LYS A 71 -12.93 3.33 4.04
CA LYS A 71 -14.17 2.87 3.40
C LYS A 71 -14.16 3.24 1.91
N GLY A 72 -14.56 2.30 1.05
CA GLY A 72 -14.59 2.48 -0.41
C GLY A 72 -13.26 2.18 -1.12
N PHE A 73 -12.20 1.86 -0.37
CA PHE A 73 -10.91 1.43 -0.94
C PHE A 73 -10.80 -0.09 -0.98
N LYS A 74 -9.96 -0.60 -1.89
CA LYS A 74 -9.69 -2.02 -2.08
C LYS A 74 -8.20 -2.30 -1.91
N ARG A 75 -7.88 -3.43 -1.27
CA ARG A 75 -6.50 -3.91 -1.15
C ARG A 75 -6.07 -4.52 -2.48
N VAL A 76 -5.03 -3.97 -3.09
CA VAL A 76 -4.53 -4.40 -4.41
C VAL A 76 -3.37 -5.38 -4.33
N ALA A 77 -2.56 -5.30 -3.28
CA ALA A 77 -1.40 -6.15 -3.06
C ALA A 77 -1.15 -6.35 -1.55
N SER A 78 -0.42 -7.40 -1.19
CA SER A 78 0.09 -7.62 0.18
C SER A 78 1.47 -8.27 0.18
N SER A 79 2.18 -8.12 1.31
CA SER A 79 3.36 -8.89 1.69
C SER A 79 3.03 -9.79 2.89
N THR A 80 3.90 -10.75 3.20
CA THR A 80 3.71 -11.78 4.25
C THR A 80 4.21 -11.38 5.64
N ASN A 81 4.28 -10.09 5.98
CA ASN A 81 4.72 -9.65 7.30
C ASN A 81 3.60 -9.13 8.20
#